data_AF-A0A160U4G9-F1
#
_entry.id   AF-A0A160U4G9-F1
#
_cell.length_a   1.000
_cell.length_b   1.000
_cell.length_c   1.000
_cell.angle_alpha   90.00
_cell.angle_beta   90.00
_cell.angle_gamma   90.00
#
_symmetry.space_group_name_H-M   'P 1'
#
loop_
_entity.id
_entity.type
_entity.pdbx_description
1 polymer ?
#
loop_
_entity_poly.entity_id
_entity_poly.type
_entity_poly.pdbx_seq_one_letter_code
_entity_poly.pdbx_strand_id
1 'polypeptide(L)' 'MSLTELSERVGVTLANLSILKTGKAKAVRFSTLEALCRELDCQPGDLLVFDDEDSADHEQVAAE' A
#
# COMPACT_ATOMS: atom_id res chain seq x y z
N MET A 1 3.14 -13.29 7.85
CA MET A 1 1.70 -13.00 7.97
C MET A 1 1.07 -13.08 6.59
N SER A 2 -0.09 -13.74 6.46
CA SER A 2 -0.85 -13.78 5.22
C SER A 2 -1.58 -12.45 4.97
N LEU A 3 -1.95 -12.19 3.71
CA LEU A 3 -2.69 -10.97 3.35
C LEU A 3 -4.07 -10.91 4.02
N THR A 4 -4.71 -12.07 4.19
CA THR A 4 -5.99 -12.20 4.90
C THR A 4 -5.85 -11.79 6.37
N GLU A 5 -4.86 -12.34 7.07
CA GLU A 5 -4.59 -11.97 8.47
C GLU A 5 -4.27 -10.48 8.64
N LEU A 6 -3.48 -9.90 7.72
CA LEU A 6 -3.18 -8.47 7.76
C LEU A 6 -4.44 -7.62 7.53
N SER A 7 -5.33 -8.04 6.64
CA SER A 7 -6.58 -7.31 6.36
C SER A 7 -7.50 -7.24 7.58
N GLU A 8 -7.58 -8.34 8.34
CA GLU A 8 -8.33 -8.41 9.58
C GLU A 8 -7.75 -7.49 10.67
N ARG A 9 -6.42 -7.52 10.84
CA ARG A 9 -5.70 -6.69 11.83
C ARG A 9 -5.79 -5.19 11.53
N VAL A 10 -5.68 -4.81 10.26
CA VAL A 10 -5.77 -3.42 9.80
C VAL A 10 -7.23 -2.92 9.77
N GLY A 11 -8.21 -3.83 9.79
CA GLY A 11 -9.63 -3.48 9.75
C GLY A 11 -10.11 -3.04 8.36
N VAL A 12 -9.56 -3.63 7.29
CA VAL A 12 -9.96 -3.38 5.90
C VAL A 12 -10.31 -4.69 5.19
N THR A 13 -11.07 -4.61 4.11
CA THR A 13 -11.34 -5.79 3.30
C THR A 13 -10.06 -6.28 2.61
N LEU A 14 -9.98 -7.59 2.34
CA LEU A 14 -8.90 -8.17 1.54
C LEU A 14 -8.78 -7.48 0.17
N ALA A 15 -9.92 -7.09 -0.43
CA ALA A 15 -9.95 -6.36 -1.70
C ALA A 15 -9.26 -4.99 -1.60
N ASN A 16 -9.55 -4.20 -0.55
CA ASN A 16 -8.90 -2.91 -0.33
C ASN A 16 -7.39 -3.07 -0.10
N LEU A 17 -6.99 -4.06 0.71
CA LEU A 17 -5.57 -4.33 0.96
C LEU A 17 -4.83 -4.81 -0.30
N SER A 18 -5.49 -5.59 -1.16
CA SER A 18 -4.94 -6.02 -2.44
C SER A 18 -4.69 -4.84 -3.41
N ILE A 19 -5.61 -3.87 -3.45
CA ILE A 19 -5.45 -2.65 -4.26
C ILE A 19 -4.29 -1.79 -3.73
N LEU A 20 -4.14 -1.66 -2.41
CA LEU A 20 -3.00 -0.98 -1.79
C LEU A 20 -1.68 -1.69 -2.13
N LYS A 21 -1.62 -3.01 -1.97
CA LYS A 21 -0.42 -3.82 -2.28
C LYS A 21 0.05 -3.69 -3.72
N THR A 22 -0.88 -3.53 -4.66
CA THR A 22 -0.58 -3.44 -6.10
C THR A 22 -0.29 -2.03 -6.59
N GLY A 23 -0.24 -1.03 -5.69
CA GLY A 23 -0.01 0.37 -6.06
C GLY A 23 -1.16 1.03 -6.83
N LYS A 24 -2.31 0.34 -6.98
CA LYS A 24 -3.46 0.84 -7.74
C LYS A 24 -4.40 1.72 -6.92
N ALA A 25 -4.12 1.89 -5.63
CA ALA A 25 -4.93 2.72 -4.76
C ALA A 25 -4.75 4.20 -5.12
N LYS A 26 -5.87 4.90 -5.33
CA LYS A 26 -5.87 6.36 -5.56
C LYS A 26 -5.87 7.18 -4.27
N ALA A 27 -6.24 6.55 -3.14
CA ALA A 27 -6.25 7.18 -1.83
C ALA A 27 -6.15 6.12 -0.73
N VAL A 28 -5.64 6.53 0.43
CA VAL A 28 -5.65 5.75 1.67
C VAL A 28 -6.10 6.63 2.83
N ARG A 29 -6.88 6.08 3.76
CA ARG A 29 -7.23 6.80 5.00
C ARG A 29 -6.03 6.80 5.93
N PHE A 30 -5.80 7.91 6.64
CA PHE A 30 -4.71 7.97 7.64
C PHE A 30 -4.82 6.87 8.70
N SER A 31 -6.03 6.52 9.15
CA SER A 31 -6.23 5.41 10.10
C SER A 31 -5.80 4.06 9.54
N THR A 32 -5.98 3.83 8.23
CA THR A 32 -5.50 2.63 7.56
C THR A 32 -3.98 2.63 7.43
N LEU A 33 -3.39 3.77 7.08
CA LEU A 33 -1.93 3.94 7.01
C LEU A 33 -1.27 3.73 8.38
N GLU A 34 -1.84 4.32 9.45
CA GLU A 34 -1.40 4.12 10.83
C GLU A 34 -1.43 2.65 11.24
N ALA A 35 -2.55 1.96 10.98
CA ALA A 35 -2.69 0.54 11.32
C ALA A 35 -1.70 -0.34 10.53
N LEU A 36 -1.44 -0.03 9.27
CA LEU A 36 -0.41 -0.70 8.47
C LEU A 36 0.98 -0.51 9.08
N CYS A 37 1.36 0.73 9.42
CA CYS A 37 2.63 1.03 10.06
C CYS A 37 2.81 0.27 11.37
N ARG A 38 1.75 0.17 12.18
CA ARG A 38 1.77 -0.56 13.46
C ARG A 38 1.94 -2.06 13.27
N GLU A 39 1.17 -2.68 12.36
CA GLU A 39 1.19 -4.14 12.17
C GLU A 39 2.42 -4.63 11.38
N LEU A 40 3.03 -3.76 10.57
CA LEU A 40 4.22 -4.06 9.78
C LEU A 40 5.51 -3.55 10.42
N ASP A 41 5.42 -2.87 11.57
CA ASP A 41 6.55 -2.24 12.26
C ASP A 41 7.40 -1.35 11.33
N CYS A 42 6.72 -0.46 10.60
CA CYS A 42 7.34 0.43 9.62
C CYS A 42 6.88 1.88 9.79
N GLN A 43 7.56 2.79 9.10
CA GLN A 43 7.20 4.20 9.02
C GLN A 43 6.39 4.49 7.74
N PRO A 44 5.62 5.59 7.71
CA PRO A 44 4.90 5.99 6.51
C PRO A 44 5.79 6.15 5.26
N GLY A 45 7.03 6.62 5.44
CA GLY A 45 8.00 6.76 4.36
C GLY A 45 8.48 5.44 3.75
N ASP A 46 8.26 4.31 4.44
CA ASP A 46 8.55 2.97 3.89
C ASP A 46 7.44 2.47 2.96
N LEU A 47 6.24 3.08 3.05
CA LEU A 47 5.04 2.68 2.28
C LEU A 47 4.66 3.69 1.20
N LEU A 48 5.00 4.96 1.40
CA LEU A 48 4.63 6.06 0.52
C LEU A 48 5.87 6.63 -0.16
N VAL A 49 5.85 6.61 -1.48
CA VAL A 49 6.81 7.32 -2.32
C VAL A 49 6.05 8.37 -3.12
N PHE A 50 6.61 9.56 -3.23
CA PHE A 50 6.13 10.52 -4.23
C PHE A 50 6.65 10.07 -5.59
N ASP A 51 5.72 9.75 -6.46
CA ASP A 51 5.98 9.34 -7.82
C ASP A 51 5.45 10.44 -8.76
N ASP A 52 6.35 11.06 -9.53
CA ASP A 52 6.04 12.17 -10.44
C ASP A 52 5.59 11.65 -11.84
N GLU A 53 5.47 10.32 -12.01
CA GLU A 53 5.12 9.64 -13.28
C GLU A 53 3.62 9.70 -13.63
N ASP A 54 2.86 10.64 -13.05
CA ASP A 54 1.60 11.11 -13.67
C ASP A 54 1.87 12.15 -14.81
N SER A 55 3.16 12.44 -15.11
CA SER A 55 3.56 13.33 -16.23
C SER A 55 3.93 12.61 -17.54
N ALA A 56 4.21 11.30 -17.54
CA ALA A 56 4.38 10.49 -18.77
C ALA A 56 4.43 8.99 -18.42
N ASP A 57 3.60 8.21 -19.11
CA ASP A 57 3.63 6.76 -19.34
C ASP A 57 4.50 5.85 -18.43
N HIS A 58 3.80 5.01 -17.65
CA HIS A 58 4.31 3.82 -16.97
C HIS A 58 5.15 2.91 -17.91
N GLU A 59 6.47 3.05 -17.89
CA GLU A 59 7.37 2.00 -18.37
C GLU A 59 7.68 1.08 -17.18
N GLN A 60 7.07 -0.12 -17.19
CA GLN A 60 7.35 -1.16 -16.22
C GLN A 60 8.84 -1.52 -16.26
N VAL A 61 9.61 -1.08 -15.27
CA VAL A 61 10.91 -1.68 -14.98
C VAL A 61 10.65 -3.02 -14.30
N ALA A 62 10.41 -4.04 -15.14
CA ALA A 62 10.72 -5.41 -14.77
C ALA A 62 12.23 -5.50 -14.58
N ALA A 63 12.64 -5.85 -13.36
CA ALA A 63 14.03 -6.06 -13.01
C ALA A 63 14.67 -7.15 -13.91
N GLU A 64 15.78 -6.78 -14.56
CA GLU A 64 16.90 -7.67 -14.91
C GLU A 64 18.12 -7.28 -14.05
#